data_AF-A0A7W7Z1A1-F1
#
_entry.id   AF-A0A7W7Z1A1-F1
#
_cell.length_a   1.000
_cell.length_b   1.000
_cell.length_c   1.000
_cell.angle_alpha   90.00
_cell.angle_beta   90.00
_cell.angle_gamma   90.00
#
_symmetry.space_group_name_H-M   'P 1'
#
loop_
_entity.id
_entity.type
_entity.pdbx_description
1 polymer ?
#
loop_
_entity_poly.entity_id
_entity_poly.type
_entity_poly.pdbx_seq_one_letter_code
_entity_poly.pdbx_strand_id
1 'polypeptide(L)'
;MSRSTRTRRIHQADYQRAYREQQKALRKPTRDDVARLALYLLISEGLKDGQERKLAAWCETVTNGLVEQGFDRDATRHRIDQLIERCADGWGFQLKRHLTQHTIGQSQRA
;
A
#
# COMPACT_ATOMS: atom_id res chain seq x y z
N MET A 1 5.07 7.71 41.00
CA MET A 1 4.36 6.55 40.41
C MET A 1 4.85 6.23 38.99
N SER A 2 6.05 5.63 38.81
CA SER A 2 6.69 5.52 37.47
C SER A 2 7.20 4.13 37.07
N ARG A 3 7.13 3.10 37.93
CA ARG A 3 7.55 1.73 37.57
C ARG A 3 6.47 0.96 36.79
N SER A 4 5.19 1.16 37.11
CA SER A 4 4.05 0.43 36.52
C SER A 4 3.85 0.70 35.02
N THR A 5 4.06 1.95 34.57
CA THR A 5 3.92 2.33 33.15
C THR A 5 5.04 1.82 32.26
N ARG A 6 6.27 1.70 32.78
CA ARG A 6 7.43 1.18 32.03
C ARG A 6 7.28 -0.32 31.77
N THR A 7 6.93 -1.09 32.79
CA THR A 7 6.71 -2.55 32.66
C THR A 7 5.55 -2.86 31.72
N ARG A 8 4.44 -2.11 31.81
CA ARG A 8 3.29 -2.26 30.88
C ARG A 8 3.65 -1.98 29.42
N ARG A 9 4.49 -0.97 29.14
CA ARG A 9 4.94 -0.65 27.78
C ARG A 9 5.84 -1.73 27.19
N ILE A 10 6.71 -2.34 28.01
CA ILE A 10 7.57 -3.44 27.57
C ILE A 10 6.71 -4.66 27.20
N HIS A 11 5.77 -5.06 28.06
CA HIS A 11 4.86 -6.17 27.76
C HIS A 11 4.00 -5.93 26.51
N GLN A 12 3.54 -4.69 26.28
CA GLN A 12 2.81 -4.35 25.06
C GLN A 12 3.69 -4.44 23.81
N ALA A 13 4.94 -4.00 23.89
CA ALA A 13 5.89 -4.11 22.78
C ALA A 13 6.20 -5.57 22.45
N ASP A 14 6.44 -6.41 23.47
CA ASP A 14 6.70 -7.83 23.30
C ASP A 14 5.49 -8.57 22.73
N TYR A 15 4.28 -8.26 23.22
CA TYR A 15 3.03 -8.81 22.70
C TYR A 15 2.81 -8.43 21.23
N GLN A 16 3.00 -7.15 20.88
CA GLN A 16 2.89 -6.70 19.50
C GLN A 16 3.94 -7.33 18.58
N ARG A 17 5.15 -7.56 19.08
CA ARG A 17 6.21 -8.25 18.33
C ARG A 17 5.83 -9.71 18.08
N ALA A 18 5.44 -10.45 19.12
CA ALA A 18 5.01 -11.85 19.01
C ALA A 18 3.80 -11.99 18.06
N TYR A 19 2.84 -11.08 18.16
CA TYR A 19 1.69 -11.01 17.26
C TYR A 19 2.12 -10.80 15.80
N ARG A 20 3.04 -9.86 15.53
CA ARG A 20 3.57 -9.63 14.18
C ARG A 20 4.31 -10.85 13.63
N GLU A 21 5.11 -11.53 14.45
CA GLU A 21 5.82 -12.75 14.02
C GLU A 21 4.84 -13.89 13.72
N GLN A 22 3.81 -14.08 14.55
CA GLN A 22 2.76 -15.05 14.27
C GLN A 22 2.04 -14.74 12.94
N GLN A 23 1.69 -13.49 12.68
CA GLN A 23 1.05 -13.10 11.43
C GLN A 23 1.96 -13.33 10.21
N LYS A 24 3.27 -13.13 10.35
CA LYS A 24 4.25 -13.46 9.29
C LYS A 24 4.31 -14.96 9.04
N ALA A 25 4.34 -15.79 10.08
CA ALA A 25 4.34 -17.25 9.97
C ALA A 25 3.06 -17.76 9.29
N LEU A 26 1.91 -17.18 9.63
CA LEU A 26 0.62 -17.48 8.99
C LEU A 26 0.47 -16.89 7.57
N ARG A 27 1.45 -16.09 7.10
CA ARG A 27 1.45 -15.39 5.80
C ARG A 27 0.16 -14.59 5.57
N LYS A 28 -0.45 -14.08 6.64
CA LYS A 28 -1.72 -13.35 6.57
C LYS A 28 -1.48 -11.95 6.00
N PRO A 29 -2.17 -11.53 4.92
CA PRO A 29 -2.06 -10.17 4.43
C PRO A 29 -2.69 -9.20 5.43
N THR A 30 -2.04 -8.06 5.63
CA THR A 30 -2.60 -6.92 6.35
C THR A 30 -3.49 -6.11 5.43
N ARG A 31 -4.33 -5.22 6.00
CA ARG A 31 -5.11 -4.25 5.22
C ARG A 31 -4.23 -3.45 4.25
N ASP A 32 -3.06 -3.03 4.74
CA ASP A 32 -2.09 -2.25 3.95
C ASP A 32 -1.50 -3.07 2.79
N ASP A 33 -1.26 -4.38 3.00
CA ASP A 33 -0.79 -5.25 1.91
C ASP A 33 -1.80 -5.35 0.77
N VAL A 34 -3.08 -5.50 1.12
CA VAL A 34 -4.18 -5.53 0.14
C VAL A 34 -4.31 -4.17 -0.54
N ALA A 35 -4.28 -3.07 0.22
CA ALA A 35 -4.40 -1.72 -0.32
C ALA A 35 -3.29 -1.40 -1.32
N ARG A 36 -2.04 -1.71 -0.98
CA ARG A 36 -0.90 -1.45 -1.88
C ARG A 36 -0.97 -2.29 -3.16
N LEU A 37 -1.36 -3.56 -3.07
CA LEU A 37 -1.49 -4.41 -4.26
C LEU A 37 -2.64 -3.93 -5.16
N ALA A 38 -3.80 -3.63 -4.57
CA ALA A 38 -4.95 -3.11 -5.29
C ALA A 38 -4.63 -1.79 -6.00
N LEU A 39 -3.94 -0.87 -5.31
CA LEU A 39 -3.47 0.39 -5.87
C LEU A 39 -2.54 0.17 -7.07
N TYR A 40 -1.55 -0.71 -6.94
CA TYR A 40 -0.63 -1.02 -8.03
C TYR A 40 -1.36 -1.57 -9.26
N LEU A 41 -2.27 -2.54 -9.07
CA LEU A 41 -3.04 -3.13 -10.16
C LEU A 41 -3.93 -2.09 -10.85
N LEU A 42 -4.57 -1.21 -10.08
CA LEU A 42 -5.46 -0.20 -10.63
C LEU A 42 -4.70 0.86 -11.45
N ILE A 43 -3.55 1.32 -10.96
CA ILE A 43 -2.68 2.24 -11.72
C ILE A 43 -2.17 1.54 -12.99
N SER A 44 -1.70 0.30 -12.86
CA SER A 44 -1.19 -0.48 -14.00
C SER A 44 -2.27 -0.69 -15.09
N GLU A 45 -3.52 -0.92 -14.67
CA GLU A 45 -4.66 -1.03 -15.60
C GLU A 45 -5.00 0.31 -16.25
N GLY A 46 -5.00 1.39 -15.45
CA GLY A 46 -5.30 2.73 -15.93
C GLY A 46 -4.25 3.32 -16.89
N LEU A 47 -3.03 2.78 -16.87
CA LEU A 47 -1.95 3.12 -17.80
C LEU A 47 -2.06 2.40 -19.16
N LYS A 48 -2.99 1.46 -19.33
CA LYS A 48 -3.24 0.82 -20.63
C LYS A 48 -3.98 1.78 -21.58
N ASP A 49 -3.70 1.65 -22.86
CA ASP A 49 -4.31 2.47 -23.92
C ASP A 49 -5.84 2.51 -23.82
N GLY A 50 -6.40 3.72 -23.91
CA GLY A 50 -7.85 3.94 -23.86
C GLY A 50 -8.47 3.94 -22.47
N GLN A 51 -7.66 3.83 -21.40
CA GLN A 51 -8.11 3.94 -20.01
C GLN A 51 -7.81 5.29 -19.35
N GLU A 52 -7.26 6.27 -20.08
CA GLU A 52 -6.78 7.55 -19.53
C GLU A 52 -7.91 8.30 -18.80
N ARG A 53 -9.11 8.31 -19.40
CA ARG A 53 -10.29 8.92 -18.77
C ARG A 53 -10.70 8.21 -17.48
N LYS A 54 -10.57 6.88 -17.41
CA LYS A 54 -10.89 6.12 -16.20
C LYS A 54 -9.85 6.35 -15.11
N LEU A 55 -8.56 6.38 -15.47
CA LEU A 55 -7.49 6.69 -14.55
C LEU A 55 -7.66 8.10 -13.97
N ALA A 56 -7.96 9.09 -14.82
CA ALA A 56 -8.23 10.47 -14.37
C ALA A 56 -9.42 10.55 -13.42
N ALA A 57 -10.56 9.91 -13.74
CA ALA A 57 -11.74 9.88 -12.88
C ALA A 57 -11.47 9.22 -11.53
N TRP A 58 -10.66 8.16 -11.53
CA TRP A 58 -10.21 7.52 -10.30
C TRP A 58 -9.31 8.45 -9.47
N CYS A 59 -8.36 9.15 -10.09
CA CYS A 59 -7.50 10.12 -9.40
C CYS A 59 -8.31 11.21 -8.71
N GLU A 60 -9.33 11.75 -9.38
CA GLU A 60 -10.23 12.74 -8.78
C GLU A 60 -11.02 12.17 -7.60
N THR A 61 -11.52 10.94 -7.74
CA THR A 61 -12.28 10.26 -6.67
C THR A 61 -11.42 10.07 -5.41
N VAL A 62 -10.19 9.59 -5.57
CA VAL A 62 -9.24 9.41 -4.46
C VAL A 62 -8.85 10.76 -3.87
N THR A 63 -8.60 11.76 -4.71
CA THR A 63 -8.26 13.12 -4.26
C THR A 63 -9.36 13.70 -3.39
N ASN A 64 -10.62 13.64 -3.85
CA ASN A 64 -11.75 14.15 -3.09
C ASN A 64 -11.94 13.39 -1.77
N GLY A 65 -11.86 12.06 -1.77
CA GLY A 65 -11.98 11.27 -0.55
C GLY A 65 -10.87 11.53 0.49
N LEU A 66 -9.66 11.91 0.05
CA LEU A 66 -8.59 12.33 0.96
C LEU A 66 -8.78 13.78 1.44
N VAL A 67 -9.22 14.69 0.57
CA VAL A 67 -9.56 16.06 0.97
C VAL A 67 -10.67 16.10 2.02
N GLU A 68 -11.69 15.24 1.90
CA GLU A 68 -12.75 15.09 2.90
C GLU A 68 -12.23 14.66 4.28
N GLN A 69 -11.09 13.98 4.33
CA GLN A 69 -10.41 13.61 5.58
C GLN A 69 -9.54 14.75 6.14
N GLY A 70 -9.45 15.88 5.44
CA GLY A 70 -8.66 17.04 5.82
C GLY A 70 -7.24 17.08 5.22
N PHE A 71 -6.93 16.24 4.23
CA PHE A 71 -5.66 16.34 3.51
C PHE A 71 -5.68 17.49 2.50
N ASP A 72 -4.50 18.08 2.26
CA ASP A 72 -4.33 19.12 1.24
C ASP A 72 -4.52 18.54 -0.18
N ARG A 73 -5.25 19.27 -1.03
CA ARG A 73 -5.62 18.81 -2.38
C ARG A 73 -4.40 18.69 -3.29
N ASP A 74 -3.55 19.71 -3.31
CA ASP A 74 -2.41 19.77 -4.22
C ASP A 74 -1.34 18.75 -3.82
N ALA A 75 -1.04 18.64 -2.52
CA ALA A 75 -0.17 17.60 -1.98
C ALA A 75 -0.69 16.19 -2.26
N THR A 76 -2.02 16.00 -2.20
CA THR A 76 -2.66 14.72 -2.55
C THR A 76 -2.49 14.41 -4.03
N ARG A 77 -2.80 15.36 -4.91
CA ARG A 77 -2.67 15.18 -6.37
C ARG A 77 -1.23 14.89 -6.75
N HIS A 78 -0.29 15.69 -6.24
CA HIS A 78 1.14 15.48 -6.47
C HIS A 78 1.61 14.09 -6.02
N ARG A 79 1.11 13.60 -4.87
CA ARG A 79 1.43 12.25 -4.39
C ARG A 79 0.88 11.16 -5.31
N ILE A 80 -0.33 11.33 -5.84
CA ILE A 80 -0.94 10.39 -6.78
C ILE A 80 -0.15 10.39 -8.09
N ASP A 81 0.19 11.55 -8.64
CA ASP A 81 0.97 11.67 -9.87
C ASP A 81 2.34 10.99 -9.74
N GLN A 82 3.06 11.19 -8.63
CA GLN A 82 4.32 10.48 -8.33
C GLN A 82 4.16 8.95 -8.30
N LEU A 83 3.01 8.43 -7.84
CA LEU A 83 2.77 6.99 -7.82
C LEU A 83 2.51 6.46 -9.22
N ILE A 84 1.80 7.21 -10.05
CA ILE A 84 1.55 6.88 -11.45
C ILE A 84 2.86 6.88 -12.24
N GLU A 85 3.67 7.93 -12.12
CA GLU A 85 4.98 8.04 -12.76
C GLU A 85 5.86 6.83 -12.43
N ARG A 86 5.99 6.47 -11.14
CA ARG A 86 6.76 5.29 -10.74
C ARG A 86 6.24 4.02 -11.39
N CYS A 87 4.93 3.82 -11.41
CA CYS A 87 4.35 2.62 -12.04
C CYS A 87 4.60 2.62 -13.57
N ALA A 88 4.53 3.77 -14.23
CA ALA A 88 4.83 3.92 -15.65
C ALA A 88 6.30 3.63 -15.96
N ASP A 89 7.22 4.01 -15.07
CA ASP A 89 8.66 3.70 -15.16
C ASP A 89 9.01 2.22 -14.91
N GLY A 90 8.00 1.35 -14.78
CA GLY A 90 8.19 -0.08 -14.59
C GLY A 90 8.50 -0.47 -13.14
N TRP A 91 8.16 0.38 -12.17
CA TRP A 91 8.28 0.03 -10.74
C TRP A 91 7.38 -1.16 -10.40
N GLY A 92 7.99 -2.33 -10.18
CA GLY A 92 7.28 -3.53 -9.76
C GLY A 92 6.86 -3.50 -8.28
N PHE A 93 5.69 -4.07 -7.98
CA PHE A 93 5.20 -4.23 -6.62
C PHE A 93 6.21 -4.98 -5.73
N GLN A 94 6.71 -4.32 -4.69
CA GLN A 94 7.68 -4.93 -3.76
C GLN A 94 6.98 -5.84 -2.76
N LEU A 95 7.14 -7.15 -2.95
CA LEU A 95 6.72 -8.13 -1.96
C LEU A 95 7.50 -7.98 -0.65
N LYS A 96 6.88 -8.33 0.47
CA LYS A 96 7.59 -8.41 1.75
C LYS A 96 8.74 -9.40 1.63
N ARG A 97 9.93 -9.02 2.11
CA ARG A 97 11.15 -9.84 2.03
C ARG A 97 11.04 -11.28 2.56
N HIS A 98 10.12 -11.55 3.51
CA HIS A 98 9.88 -12.89 4.05
C HIS A 98 8.86 -13.71 3.26
N LEU A 99 8.21 -13.10 2.27
CA LEU A 99 7.44 -13.79 1.24
C LEU A 99 8.41 -14.05 0.09
N THR A 100 8.42 -15.27 -0.43
CA THR A 100 9.22 -15.69 -1.59
C THR A 100 9.07 -14.66 -2.71
N GLN A 101 10.18 -14.31 -3.39
CA GLN A 101 10.22 -13.34 -4.48
C GLN A 101 9.43 -13.84 -5.70
N HIS A 102 8.11 -13.79 -5.65
CA HIS A 102 7.26 -14.00 -6.81
C HIS A 102 7.04 -12.65 -7.47
N THR A 103 7.74 -12.38 -8.57
CA THR A 103 7.48 -11.19 -9.38
C THR A 103 6.04 -11.26 -9.88
N ILE A 104 5.16 -10.41 -9.35
CA ILE A 104 3.82 -10.19 -9.90
C ILE A 104 4.05 -9.56 -11.28
N GLY A 105 3.95 -10.36 -12.36
CA GLY A 105 4.20 -9.88 -13.72
C GLY A 105 4.65 -10.94 -14.74
N GLN A 106 5.08 -12.14 -14.33
CA GLN A 106 5.50 -13.20 -15.28
C GLN A 106 4.36 -14.15 -15.72
N SER A 107 3.16 -14.03 -15.14
CA SER A 107 2.08 -15.02 -15.36
C SER A 107 0.99 -14.59 -16.36
N GLN A 108 1.16 -13.49 -17.08
CA GLN A 108 0.23 -13.03 -18.14
C GLN A 108 0.86 -12.96 -19.53
N ARG A 109 1.88 -13.79 -19.80
CA ARG A 109 2.32 -14.10 -21.16
C ARG A 109 2.12 -15.59 -21.41
N ALA A 110 0.89 -15.96 -21.72
CA ALA A 110 0.51 -17.21 -22.36
C ALA A 110 -0.54 -16.88 -23.43
#